data_AF-A0A0Q8QMM9-F1
#
_entry.id   AF-A0A0Q8QMM9-F1
#
_cell.length_a   1.000
_cell.length_b   1.000
_cell.length_c   1.000
_cell.angle_alpha   90.00
_cell.angle_beta   90.00
_cell.angle_gamma   90.00
#
_symmetry.space_group_name_H-M   'P 1'
#
loop_
_entity.id
_entity.type
_entity.pdbx_description
1 polymer ?
#
loop_
_entity_poly.entity_id
_entity_poly.type
_entity_poly.pdbx_seq_one_letter_code
_entity_poly.pdbx_strand_id
1 'polypeptide(L)' 'MVRQVQIALKTFGYEPGAITGTLTAETKVALMQFQKDCRIAPTGRITPDTLDALRISAQ' A
#
# COMPACT_ATOMS: atom_id res chain seq x y z
N MET A 1 1.14 11.16 -0.43
CA MET A 1 1.35 9.86 -1.09
C MET A 1 1.59 8.71 -0.12
N VAL A 2 2.79 8.51 0.45
CA VAL A 2 3.06 7.29 1.28
C VAL A 2 2.15 7.16 2.50
N ARG A 3 1.86 8.26 3.22
CA ARG A 3 0.90 8.21 4.35
C ARG A 3 -0.50 7.81 3.91
N GLN A 4 -0.96 8.28 2.74
CA GLN A 4 -2.28 7.91 2.22
C GLN A 4 -2.34 6.42 1.91
N VAL A 5 -1.27 5.87 1.34
CA VAL A 5 -1.14 4.43 1.11
C VAL A 5 -1.17 3.65 2.42
N GLN A 6 -0.41 4.09 3.44
CA GLN A 6 -0.41 3.43 4.76
C GLN A 6 -1.79 3.51 5.43
N ILE A 7 -2.48 4.65 5.34
CA ILE A 7 -3.85 4.80 5.85
C ILE A 7 -4.78 3.85 5.11
N ALA A 8 -4.75 3.85 3.77
CA ALA A 8 -5.62 3.00 2.95
C ALA A 8 -5.38 1.52 3.24
N LEU A 9 -4.12 1.05 3.24
CA LEU A 9 -3.76 -0.32 3.59
C LEU A 9 -4.35 -0.72 4.96
N LYS A 10 -4.24 0.17 5.96
CA LYS A 10 -4.84 -0.05 7.28
C LYS A 10 -6.36 -0.11 7.23
N THR A 11 -7.01 0.75 6.45
CA THR A 11 -8.46 0.72 6.22
C THR A 11 -8.92 -0.56 5.52
N PHE A 12 -8.12 -1.09 4.60
CA PHE A 12 -8.37 -2.37 3.92
C PHE A 12 -8.06 -3.60 4.80
N GLY A 13 -7.57 -3.40 6.04
CA GLY A 13 -7.29 -4.47 6.98
C GLY A 13 -5.86 -5.04 6.94
N TYR A 14 -4.95 -4.41 6.18
CA TYR A 14 -3.54 -4.74 6.19
C TYR A 14 -2.80 -3.96 7.28
N GLU A 15 -1.67 -4.48 7.76
CA GLU A 15 -0.87 -3.82 8.80
C GLU A 15 0.42 -3.23 8.23
N PRO A 16 0.41 -1.99 7.70
CA PRO A 16 1.61 -1.34 7.17
C PRO A 16 2.56 -0.81 8.25
N GLY A 17 2.28 -1.09 9.53
CA GLY A 17 2.98 -0.53 10.68
C GLY A 17 2.60 0.91 10.96
N ALA A 18 3.55 1.67 11.51
CA ALA A 18 3.34 3.08 11.84
C ALA A 18 3.17 3.95 10.58
N ILE A 19 2.16 4.84 10.59
CA ILE A 19 1.88 5.80 9.51
C ILE A 19 2.89 6.96 9.61
N THR A 20 4.12 6.68 9.20
CA THR A 20 5.25 7.63 9.26
C THR A 20 5.37 8.47 7.99
N GLY A 21 4.77 8.02 6.89
CA GLY A 21 5.01 8.58 5.56
C GLY A 21 6.31 8.13 4.92
N THR A 22 7.00 7.17 5.54
CA THR A 22 8.18 6.51 5.02
C THR A 22 7.85 5.06 4.69
N LEU A 23 8.43 4.54 3.62
CA LEU A 23 8.17 3.19 3.14
C LEU A 23 9.04 2.19 3.92
N THR A 24 8.55 1.76 5.09
CA THR A 24 9.23 0.83 6.00
C THR A 24 9.10 -0.63 5.54
N ALA A 25 9.82 -1.54 6.18
CA ALA A 25 9.69 -2.98 5.91
C ALA A 25 8.26 -3.48 6.14
N GLU A 26 7.60 -3.05 7.21
CA GLU A 26 6.20 -3.39 7.51
C GLU A 26 5.27 -2.89 6.39
N THR A 27 5.44 -1.65 5.95
CA THR A 27 4.66 -1.11 4.82
C THR A 27 4.90 -1.90 3.54
N LYS A 28 6.13 -2.36 3.27
CA LYS A 28 6.43 -3.23 2.10
C LYS A 28 5.70 -4.56 2.19
N VAL A 29 5.68 -5.19 3.36
CA VAL A 29 4.98 -6.47 3.56
C VAL A 29 3.48 -6.31 3.35
N ALA A 30 2.87 -5.28 3.94
CA ALA A 30 1.47 -4.95 3.73
C ALA A 30 1.15 -4.67 2.26
N LEU A 31 2.03 -3.96 1.55
CA LEU A 31 1.91 -3.72 0.11
C LEU A 31 1.95 -5.02 -0.69
N MET A 32 2.88 -5.93 -0.40
CA MET A 32 2.96 -7.21 -1.10
C MET A 32 1.71 -8.06 -0.91
N GLN A 33 1.16 -8.09 0.30
CA GLN A 33 -0.09 -8.81 0.60
C GLN A 33 -1.26 -8.21 -0.16
N PHE A 34 -1.44 -6.89 -0.07
CA PHE A 34 -2.48 -6.17 -0.82
C PHE A 34 -2.36 -6.39 -2.33
N GLN A 35 -1.16 -6.25 -2.89
CA GLN A 35 -0.91 -6.48 -4.31
C GLN A 35 -1.29 -7.90 -4.72
N LYS A 36 -0.90 -8.90 -3.92
CA LYS A 36 -1.24 -10.30 -4.16
C LYS A 36 -2.75 -10.52 -4.18
N ASP A 37 -3.48 -9.93 -3.24
CA ASP A 37 -4.93 -10.07 -3.13
C ASP A 37 -5.65 -9.36 -4.27
N CYS A 38 -5.13 -8.22 -4.72
CA CYS A 38 -5.60 -7.51 -5.92
C CYS A 38 -5.11 -8.12 -7.25
N ARG A 39 -4.39 -9.26 -7.23
CA ARG A 39 -3.79 -9.91 -8.42
C ARG A 39 -2.82 -9.03 -9.21
N ILE A 40 -2.15 -8.11 -8.53
CA ILE A 40 -1.07 -7.26 -9.04
C ILE A 40 0.27 -7.89 -8.66
N ALA A 41 1.34 -7.57 -9.39
CA ALA A 41 2.68 -8.02 -9.03
C ALA A 41 3.06 -7.58 -7.59
N PRO A 42 3.38 -8.52 -6.67
CA PRO A 42 3.69 -8.22 -5.27
C PRO A 42 5.12 -7.67 -5.12
N THR A 43 5.34 -6.48 -5.66
CA THR A 43 6.64 -5.80 -5.65
C THR A 43 6.98 -5.20 -4.29
N GLY A 44 5.99 -4.99 -3.41
CA GLY A 44 6.14 -4.27 -2.15
C GLY A 44 6.47 -2.78 -2.32
N ARG A 45 6.32 -2.26 -3.53
CA ARG A 45 6.51 -0.84 -3.87
C ARG A 45 5.16 -0.22 -4.17
N ILE A 46 5.06 1.09 -4.00
CA ILE A 46 3.89 1.85 -4.45
C ILE A 46 4.01 1.99 -5.97
N THR A 47 3.20 1.23 -6.71
CA THR A 47 3.07 1.34 -8.17
C THR A 47 1.78 2.05 -8.55
N PRO A 48 1.64 2.57 -9.78
CA PRO A 48 0.38 3.12 -10.26
C PRO A 48 -0.79 2.15 -10.11
N ASP A 49 -0.62 0.87 -10.43
CA ASP A 49 -1.65 -0.16 -10.26
C ASP A 49 -2.07 -0.31 -8.79
N THR A 50 -1.12 -0.18 -7.87
CA THR A 50 -1.40 -0.25 -6.43
C THR A 50 -2.20 0.98 -5.97
N LEU A 51 -1.87 2.16 -6.49
CA LEU A 51 -2.60 3.39 -6.18
C LEU A 51 -4.03 3.35 -6.73
N ASP A 52 -4.20 2.85 -7.97
CA ASP A 52 -5.51 2.64 -8.58
C ASP A 52 -6.36 1.66 -7.78
N ALA A 53 -5.80 0.51 -7.41
CA ALA A 53 -6.48 -0.48 -6.57
C ALA A 53 -6.86 0.06 -5.18
N LEU A 54 -6.03 0.93 -4.59
CA LEU A 54 -6.32 1.63 -3.33
C LEU A 54 -7.29 2.81 -3.52
N ARG A 55 -7.71 3.11 -4.75
CA ARG A 55 -8.49 4.30 -5.13
C ARG A 55 -7.85 5.62 -4.70
N ILE A 56 -6.53 5.66 -4.70
CA ILE A 56 -5.73 6.86 -4.44
C ILE A 56 -5.39 7.46 -5.80
N SER A 57 -6.22 8.37 -6.27
CA SER A 57 -5.92 9.17 -7.45
C SER A 57 -4.81 10.17 -7.12
N ALA A 58 -3.72 10.13 -7.88
CA ALA A 58 -2.81 11.26 -7.99
C ALA A 58 -3.54 12.32 -8.82
N GLN A 59 -4.23 13.24 -8.14
CA GLN A 59 -4.81 14.42 -8.79
C GLN A 59 -3.69 15.39 -9.22
#